data_AF-A0A6B3C8B0-F1
#
_entry.id   AF-A0A6B3C8B0-F1
#
_cell.length_a   1.000
_cell.length_b   1.000
_cell.length_c   1.000
_cell.angle_alpha   90.00
_cell.angle_beta   90.00
_cell.angle_gamma   90.00
#
_symmetry.space_group_name_H-M   'P 1'
#
loop_
_entity.id
_entity.type
_entity.pdbx_description
1 polymer ?
#
loop_
_entity_poly.entity_id
_entity_poly.type
_entity_poly.pdbx_seq_one_letter_code
_entity_poly.pdbx_strand_id
1 'polypeptide(L)'
;MSTTHDHGHDELEPRDTAGSDLALRQGDDAVDKFENPGFGPHRPRRSDVEPEANKRAERQVVALFTISILGTIGFVAAYFALPPGETIASMRVSNLALGLGLAFALLGIGLAAVH
;
A
#
# COMPACT_ATOMS: atom_id res chain seq x y z
N MET A 1 60.51 38.78 19.19
CA MET A 1 59.73 37.80 18.43
C MET A 1 58.47 37.54 19.23
N SER A 2 57.35 38.13 18.80
CA SER A 2 56.14 38.36 19.61
C SER A 2 55.34 37.09 19.90
N THR A 3 54.96 36.95 21.17
CA THR A 3 53.65 36.44 21.61
C THR A 3 52.76 37.70 21.79
N THR A 4 51.44 37.76 21.76
CA THR A 4 50.33 36.82 22.00
C THR A 4 49.02 37.54 21.63
N HIS A 5 47.91 36.79 21.52
CA HIS A 5 46.49 37.20 21.64
C HIS A 5 45.83 37.97 20.47
N ASP A 6 44.72 37.43 19.92
CA ASP A 6 43.38 38.02 20.10
C ASP A 6 42.20 37.14 19.57
N HIS A 7 41.03 37.29 20.24
CA HIS A 7 39.60 36.99 19.98
C HIS A 7 39.15 36.04 18.85
N GLY A 8 38.09 35.22 18.96
CA GLY A 8 36.93 35.15 19.86
C GLY A 8 35.70 34.66 19.05
N HIS A 9 34.71 34.08 19.73
CA HIS A 9 33.30 33.91 19.32
C HIS A 9 32.97 32.78 18.30
N ASP A 10 32.32 31.70 18.74
CA ASP A 10 30.87 31.64 18.95
C ASP A 10 30.42 30.24 19.38
N GLU A 11 29.36 30.25 20.20
CA GLU A 11 28.59 29.12 20.70
C GLU A 11 28.17 28.13 19.61
N LEU A 12 28.19 26.84 19.93
CA LEU A 12 26.99 26.01 19.82
C LEU A 12 26.98 24.98 20.96
N GLU A 13 26.03 25.18 21.84
CA GLU A 13 25.64 24.34 22.97
C GLU A 13 25.37 22.86 22.60
N PRO A 14 25.37 21.98 23.62
CA PRO A 14 25.31 20.54 23.46
C PRO A 14 23.89 20.10 23.08
N ARG A 15 23.76 19.33 22.00
CA ARG A 15 22.54 18.54 21.78
C ARG A 15 22.63 17.26 22.58
N ASP A 16 22.15 17.36 23.81
CA ASP A 16 21.72 16.24 24.62
C ASP A 16 20.49 15.59 23.95
N THR A 17 20.74 14.65 23.04
CA THR A 17 19.71 13.70 22.60
C THR A 17 19.76 12.52 23.55
N ALA A 18 19.24 12.74 24.76
CA ALA A 18 18.84 11.67 25.66
C ALA A 18 17.79 10.79 24.95
N GLY A 19 18.10 9.52 24.76
CA GLY A 19 17.19 8.53 24.17
C GLY A 19 17.87 7.55 23.21
N SER A 20 18.94 6.89 23.62
CA SER A 20 19.44 5.69 22.93
C SER A 20 19.77 4.61 23.96
N ASP A 21 18.73 4.11 24.63
CA ASP A 21 18.76 2.87 25.40
C ASP A 21 18.71 1.65 24.48
N LEU A 22 19.65 1.57 23.52
CA LEU A 22 20.03 0.32 22.90
C LEU A 22 21.44 0.00 23.42
N ALA A 23 21.49 -0.80 24.49
CA ALA A 23 22.74 -1.38 24.94
C ALA A 23 23.26 -2.32 23.84
N LEU A 24 24.06 -1.77 22.92
CA LEU A 24 24.85 -2.54 21.98
C LEU A 24 25.83 -3.35 22.83
N ARG A 25 25.52 -4.63 23.04
CA ARG A 25 26.47 -5.55 23.64
C ARG A 25 27.65 -5.64 22.67
N GLN A 26 28.71 -4.93 23.01
CA GLN A 26 30.02 -5.03 22.38
C GLN A 26 30.61 -6.39 22.76
N GLY A 27 30.06 -7.45 22.17
CA GLY A 27 30.78 -8.69 21.95
C GLY A 27 31.51 -8.54 20.63
N ASP A 28 32.76 -8.99 20.59
CA ASP A 28 33.70 -8.88 19.46
C ASP A 28 33.28 -9.62 18.17
N ASP A 29 31.99 -9.92 18.01
CA ASP A 29 31.38 -10.62 16.88
C ASP A 29 30.30 -9.77 16.19
N ALA A 30 30.49 -8.45 16.14
CA ALA A 30 29.67 -7.60 15.27
C ALA A 30 30.02 -7.94 13.81
N VAL A 31 29.23 -8.80 13.18
CA VAL A 31 29.37 -9.15 11.75
C VAL A 31 29.18 -7.87 10.94
N ASP A 32 30.29 -7.33 10.44
CA ASP A 32 30.39 -5.97 9.87
C ASP A 32 29.49 -5.76 8.63
N LYS A 33 29.00 -6.84 8.00
CA LYS A 33 27.90 -6.82 7.04
C LYS A 33 27.44 -8.24 6.78
N PHE A 34 26.13 -8.50 6.85
CA PHE A 34 25.61 -9.76 6.32
C PHE A 34 25.92 -9.84 4.82
N GLU A 35 26.53 -10.95 4.40
CA GLU A 35 26.83 -11.19 3.00
C GLU A 35 25.50 -11.27 2.22
N ASN A 36 25.38 -10.50 1.14
CA ASN A 36 24.16 -10.51 0.34
C ASN A 36 24.01 -11.93 -0.25
N PRO A 37 22.95 -12.70 0.10
CA PRO A 37 22.79 -14.08 -0.37
C PRO A 37 22.57 -14.16 -1.89
N GLY A 38 22.50 -13.02 -2.58
CA GLY A 38 22.19 -12.92 -3.99
C GLY A 38 20.69 -13.11 -4.23
N PHE A 39 20.26 -12.73 -5.42
CA PHE A 39 18.92 -13.05 -5.90
C PHE A 39 19.01 -14.21 -6.90
N GLY A 40 18.07 -15.15 -6.83
CA GLY A 40 17.92 -16.16 -7.86
C GLY A 40 17.69 -15.52 -9.25
N PRO A 41 17.88 -16.27 -10.34
CA PRO A 41 17.71 -15.74 -11.71
C PRO A 41 16.35 -15.06 -11.87
N HIS A 42 16.36 -13.79 -12.29
CA HIS A 42 15.12 -13.04 -12.53
C HIS A 42 14.35 -13.70 -13.68
N ARG A 43 13.16 -14.21 -13.40
CA ARG A 43 12.28 -14.76 -14.44
C ARG A 43 11.55 -13.60 -15.13
N PRO A 44 11.68 -13.43 -16.46
CA PRO A 44 10.94 -12.41 -17.18
C PRO A 44 9.43 -12.70 -17.06
N ARG A 45 8.61 -11.64 -16.89
CA ARG A 45 7.16 -11.80 -16.80
C ARG A 45 6.64 -12.26 -18.16
N ARG A 46 5.67 -13.18 -18.17
CA ARG A 46 5.08 -13.67 -19.44
C ARG A 46 4.45 -12.55 -20.27
N SER A 47 3.93 -11.51 -19.62
CA SER A 47 3.43 -10.27 -20.25
C SER A 47 4.49 -9.54 -21.08
N ASP A 48 5.76 -9.62 -20.68
CA ASP A 48 6.85 -8.86 -21.30
C ASP A 48 7.42 -9.61 -22.52
N VAL A 49 7.24 -10.93 -22.55
CA VAL A 49 7.77 -11.83 -23.58
C VAL A 49 6.72 -12.16 -24.64
N GLU A 50 5.46 -12.36 -24.24
CA GLU A 50 4.37 -12.78 -25.10
C GLU A 50 3.34 -11.65 -25.30
N PRO A 51 3.25 -11.01 -26.48
CA PRO A 51 2.34 -9.89 -26.71
C PRO A 51 0.86 -10.27 -26.61
N GLU A 52 0.52 -11.52 -26.90
CA GLU A 52 -0.84 -12.05 -26.76
C GLU A 52 -1.25 -12.27 -25.30
N ALA A 53 -0.30 -12.65 -24.43
CA ALA A 53 -0.55 -12.77 -23.00
C ALA A 53 -0.79 -11.39 -22.37
N ASN A 54 -0.03 -10.38 -22.80
CA ASN A 54 -0.18 -9.00 -22.36
C ASN A 54 -1.59 -8.45 -22.65
N LYS A 55 -2.05 -8.53 -23.91
CA LYS A 55 -3.38 -8.04 -24.31
C LYS A 55 -4.52 -8.70 -23.52
N ARG A 56 -4.35 -9.97 -23.13
CA ARG A 56 -5.35 -10.69 -22.30
C ARG A 56 -5.39 -10.14 -20.89
N ALA A 57 -4.22 -9.94 -20.27
CA ALA A 57 -4.11 -9.34 -18.95
C ALA A 57 -4.73 -7.92 -18.95
N GLU A 58 -4.39 -7.09 -19.94
CA GLU A 58 -4.95 -5.75 -20.10
C GLU A 58 -6.49 -5.77 -20.13
N ARG A 59 -7.08 -6.63 -20.97
CA ARG A 59 -8.55 -6.75 -21.07
C ARG A 59 -9.18 -7.26 -19.77
N GLN A 60 -8.53 -8.16 -19.05
CA GLN A 60 -9.02 -8.66 -17.76
C GLN A 60 -9.04 -7.54 -16.72
N VAL A 61 -7.95 -6.77 -16.60
CA VAL A 61 -7.86 -5.64 -15.68
C VAL A 61 -8.93 -4.59 -16.01
N VAL A 62 -9.06 -4.21 -17.28
CA VAL A 62 -10.07 -3.22 -17.71
C VAL A 62 -11.49 -3.71 -17.42
N ALA A 63 -11.79 -4.98 -17.70
CA ALA A 63 -13.09 -5.55 -17.40
C ALA A 63 -13.39 -5.54 -15.89
N LEU A 64 -12.44 -5.95 -15.05
CA LEU A 64 -12.61 -6.00 -13.60
C LEU A 64 -12.75 -4.60 -12.98
N PHE A 65 -11.98 -3.61 -13.45
CA PHE A 65 -12.16 -2.22 -13.05
C PHE A 65 -13.52 -1.66 -13.48
N THR A 66 -13.96 -1.99 -14.68
CA THR A 66 -15.29 -1.55 -15.16
C THR A 66 -16.40 -2.13 -14.29
N ILE A 67 -16.32 -3.42 -13.94
CA ILE A 67 -17.26 -4.05 -13.01
C ILE A 67 -17.25 -3.35 -11.65
N SER A 68 -16.07 -2.97 -11.14
CA SER A 68 -15.98 -2.23 -9.87
C SER A 68 -16.67 -0.86 -9.93
N ILE A 69 -16.46 -0.12 -11.02
CA ILE A 69 -17.10 1.17 -11.24
C ILE A 69 -18.62 0.99 -11.25
N LEU A 70 -19.12 0.01 -12.01
CA LEU A 70 -20.55 -0.30 -12.06
C LEU A 70 -21.10 -0.73 -10.69
N GLY A 71 -20.35 -1.54 -9.94
CA GLY A 71 -20.71 -1.94 -8.57
C GLY A 71 -20.81 -0.73 -7.62
N THR A 72 -19.87 0.22 -7.72
CA THR A 72 -19.87 1.45 -6.92
C THR A 72 -21.03 2.36 -7.29
N ILE A 73 -21.29 2.56 -8.59
CA ILE A 73 -22.45 3.32 -9.06
C ILE A 73 -23.75 2.64 -8.60
N GLY A 74 -23.84 1.32 -8.72
CA GLY A 74 -24.98 0.52 -8.26
C GLY A 74 -25.20 0.63 -6.75
N PHE A 75 -24.13 0.62 -5.95
CA PHE A 75 -24.19 0.82 -4.50
C PHE A 75 -24.77 2.20 -4.14
N VAL A 76 -24.26 3.26 -4.77
CA VAL A 76 -24.75 4.63 -4.54
C VAL A 76 -26.21 4.76 -4.98
N ALA A 77 -26.56 4.21 -6.15
CA ALA A 77 -27.94 4.22 -6.63
C ALA A 77 -28.88 3.44 -5.70
N ALA A 78 -28.46 2.26 -5.23
CA ALA A 78 -29.24 1.44 -4.31
C ALA A 78 -29.45 2.14 -2.96
N TYR A 79 -28.45 2.87 -2.45
CA TYR A 79 -28.56 3.63 -1.22
C TYR A 79 -29.72 4.65 -1.25
N PHE A 80 -29.87 5.38 -2.37
CA PHE A 80 -30.94 6.37 -2.51
C PHE A 80 -32.26 5.76 -2.97
N ALA A 81 -32.24 4.75 -3.84
CA ALA A 81 -33.45 4.17 -4.43
C ALA A 81 -34.15 3.15 -3.53
N LEU A 82 -33.42 2.50 -2.62
CA LEU A 82 -33.92 1.43 -1.76
C LEU A 82 -33.68 1.74 -0.27
N PRO A 83 -34.34 2.77 0.29
CA PRO A 83 -34.22 3.08 1.70
C PRO A 83 -34.77 1.92 2.56
N PRO A 84 -34.08 1.55 3.65
CA PRO A 84 -34.62 0.58 4.60
C PRO A 84 -35.83 1.17 5.33
N GLY A 85 -36.97 0.48 5.28
CA GLY A 85 -38.19 0.84 5.99
C GLY A 85 -38.39 0.02 7.27
N GLU A 86 -39.61 0.05 7.81
CA GLU A 86 -39.96 -0.66 9.06
C GLU A 86 -40.16 -2.17 8.87
N THR A 87 -40.36 -2.63 7.63
CA THR A 87 -40.59 -4.05 7.35
C THR A 87 -39.28 -4.81 7.19
N ILE A 88 -39.24 -6.05 7.70
CA ILE A 88 -38.11 -6.97 7.53
C ILE A 88 -37.78 -7.16 6.04
N ALA A 89 -38.79 -7.21 5.18
CA ALA A 89 -38.61 -7.36 3.74
C ALA A 89 -37.83 -6.18 3.14
N SER A 90 -38.21 -4.94 3.47
CA SER A 90 -37.53 -3.74 2.97
C SER A 90 -36.07 -3.66 3.43
N MET A 91 -35.79 -3.97 4.70
CA MET A 91 -34.43 -4.03 5.24
C MET A 91 -33.57 -5.08 4.54
N ARG A 92 -34.12 -6.28 4.28
CA ARG A 92 -33.40 -7.34 3.56
C ARG A 92 -33.05 -6.93 2.14
N VAL A 93 -34.00 -6.33 1.41
CA VAL A 93 -33.77 -5.87 0.04
C VAL A 93 -32.71 -4.79 -0.01
N SER A 94 -32.79 -3.79 0.87
CA SER A 94 -31.79 -2.71 0.96
C SER A 94 -30.40 -3.27 1.27
N ASN A 95 -30.26 -4.10 2.31
CA ASN A 95 -28.97 -4.70 2.68
C ASN A 95 -28.40 -5.61 1.60
N LEU A 96 -29.24 -6.38 0.90
CA LEU A 96 -28.78 -7.24 -0.19
C LEU A 96 -28.27 -6.40 -1.37
N ALA A 97 -29.00 -5.35 -1.75
CA ALA A 97 -28.61 -4.47 -2.85
C ALA A 97 -27.30 -3.74 -2.54
N LEU A 98 -27.18 -3.18 -1.33
CA LEU A 98 -25.95 -2.54 -0.86
C LEU A 98 -24.80 -3.54 -0.75
N GLY A 99 -25.05 -4.74 -0.20
CA GLY A 99 -24.05 -5.79 -0.09
C GLY A 99 -23.53 -6.25 -1.45
N LEU A 100 -24.41 -6.43 -2.44
CA LEU A 100 -24.03 -6.81 -3.80
C LEU A 100 -23.24 -5.70 -4.50
N GLY A 101 -23.70 -4.44 -4.41
CA GLY A 101 -22.96 -3.30 -4.97
C GLY A 101 -21.54 -3.20 -4.38
N LEU A 102 -21.43 -3.34 -3.06
CA LEU A 102 -20.14 -3.34 -2.36
C LEU A 102 -19.28 -4.55 -2.74
N ALA A 103 -19.87 -5.74 -2.84
CA ALA A 103 -19.16 -6.94 -3.25
C ALA A 103 -18.55 -6.80 -4.65
N PHE A 104 -19.29 -6.32 -5.64
CA PHE A 104 -18.75 -6.11 -6.98
C PHE A 104 -17.72 -4.97 -7.04
N ALA A 105 -17.92 -3.90 -6.26
CA ALA A 105 -16.95 -2.82 -6.16
C ALA A 105 -15.58 -3.32 -5.64
N LEU A 106 -15.58 -4.04 -4.52
CA LEU A 106 -14.36 -4.52 -3.87
C LEU A 106 -13.75 -5.72 -4.60
N LEU A 107 -14.58 -6.67 -5.08
CA LEU A 107 -14.11 -7.82 -5.83
C LEU A 107 -13.42 -7.39 -7.13
N GLY A 108 -13.99 -6.40 -7.84
CA GLY A 108 -13.41 -5.89 -9.08
C GLY A 108 -12.01 -5.32 -8.85
N ILE A 109 -11.82 -4.48 -7.82
CA ILE A 109 -10.50 -3.91 -7.51
C ILE A 109 -9.53 -4.98 -6.98
N GLY A 110 -10.02 -5.89 -6.13
CA GLY A 110 -9.21 -6.96 -5.55
C GLY A 110 -8.65 -7.91 -6.60
N LEU A 111 -9.49 -8.37 -7.53
CA LEU A 111 -9.05 -9.26 -8.62
C LEU A 111 -8.19 -8.52 -9.64
N ALA A 112 -8.50 -7.26 -9.95
CA ALA A 112 -7.73 -6.44 -10.90
C ALA A 112 -6.30 -6.17 -10.41
N ALA A 113 -6.05 -6.14 -9.10
CA ALA A 113 -4.72 -5.91 -8.56
C ALA A 113 -3.74 -7.11 -8.75
N VAL A 114 -4.28 -8.31 -9.00
CA VAL A 114 -3.48 -9.55 -9.12
C VAL A 114 -3.18 -9.91 -10.58
N HIS A 115 -4.01 -9.43 -11.51
CA HIS A 115 -3.92 -9.75 -12.94
C HIS A 115 -3.20 -8.64 -13.72
#